data_AF-A0A0P1KR12-F1
#
_entry.id   AF-A0A0P1KR12-F1
#
_cell.length_a   1.000
_cell.length_b   1.000
_cell.length_c   1.000
_cell.angle_alpha   90.00
_cell.angle_beta   90.00
_cell.angle_gamma   90.00
#
_symmetry.space_group_name_H-M   'P 1'
#
loop_
_entity.id
_entity.type
_entity.pdbx_description
1 polymer ?
#
loop_
_entity_poly.entity_id
_entity_poly.type
_entity_poly.pdbx_seq_one_letter_code
_entity_poly.pdbx_strand_id
1 'polypeptide(L)'
;MSESAIQSLLDMGITREVAIEALAKTNGDIENSVNYIFSGELPQQGPPPAPEEIPEGGEKEPDSESDIPENPEFIEQAPPSEDEAADQQGVAVSPRELIASQLKSRPEDPLVVRPASGNALFENYFALFCLAVGLGFPHYFLEPDFQDLTYCQDWYRGQFLKPAYRIKFDTNDDVSIVSQETLTSQDNLVLQPELLWQFQKFLAVQNSPQSRRKYVTARYLTKVLEPQVVEKLNNSDHLHEALPSFIKSLANDVELCPGARSVKELFISTAYYKPASEPDPIETLVSLLHFMPEEYDTNIYKMFNALLYPEESEDSEMDDIQNSLGKLAPMITIVFDEMDEATEQATLPHGVDVPLEFYPQLYTEEAKNLLIKEVIKLSADSQAQARSILRNLNDLKSFQGKQIHSFLNSTLDFISRDTSGVSEQPDVQELVESLQEVKQQLGSKKTEKMAQYKAVSHRLNNELNLSHPELGIIQRAKDLGIIDEPYLLTSAVISASNYFIRQNNGQWYHAVGRSNSEHMDVTKTDASTVSNAIRLHTRSASESPLMFTYFKSSAIDTEALVKEAVEHNKGAKLFAEQDQEHINTMSATEEENLIDL
;
A
#
# COMPACT_ATOMS: atom_id res chain seq x y z
N MET A 1 -9.22 23.92 -3.58
CA MET A 1 -10.05 23.75 -4.79
C MET A 1 -9.10 23.32 -5.90
N SER A 2 -9.33 22.18 -6.57
CA SER A 2 -8.41 21.69 -7.59
C SER A 2 -8.57 22.47 -8.90
N GLU A 3 -7.44 22.81 -9.53
CA GLU A 3 -7.43 23.51 -10.82
C GLU A 3 -7.95 22.60 -11.95
N SER A 4 -7.79 21.28 -11.79
CA SER A 4 -8.38 20.25 -12.67
C SER A 4 -9.92 20.26 -12.66
N ALA A 5 -10.56 20.47 -11.50
CA ALA A 5 -12.02 20.57 -11.44
C ALA A 5 -12.55 21.85 -12.09
N ILE A 6 -11.81 22.95 -11.98
CA ILE A 6 -12.13 24.22 -12.66
C ILE A 6 -11.96 24.06 -14.17
N GLN A 7 -10.85 23.46 -14.62
CA GLN A 7 -10.59 23.21 -16.04
C GLN A 7 -11.64 22.27 -16.65
N SER A 8 -12.04 21.22 -15.93
CA SER A 8 -13.13 20.34 -16.35
C SER A 8 -14.43 21.13 -16.57
N LEU A 9 -14.83 22.02 -15.64
CA LEU A 9 -16.01 22.88 -15.81
C LEU A 9 -15.87 23.89 -16.98
N LEU A 10 -14.67 24.43 -17.19
CA LEU A 10 -14.36 25.32 -18.32
C LEU A 10 -14.48 24.62 -19.68
N ASP A 11 -13.92 23.42 -19.80
CA ASP A 11 -14.00 22.59 -21.01
C ASP A 11 -15.45 22.15 -21.29
N MET A 12 -16.32 22.19 -20.28
CA MET A 12 -17.76 21.98 -20.37
C MET A 12 -18.55 23.24 -20.77
N GLY A 13 -17.87 24.36 -21.06
CA GLY A 13 -18.48 25.61 -21.52
C GLY A 13 -19.11 26.47 -20.40
N ILE A 14 -18.77 26.18 -19.14
CA ILE A 14 -19.16 26.98 -17.97
C ILE A 14 -18.09 28.05 -17.77
N THR A 15 -18.48 29.30 -17.51
CA THR A 15 -17.50 30.37 -17.30
C THR A 15 -16.71 30.14 -16.01
N ARG A 16 -15.44 30.58 -15.99
CA ARG A 16 -14.52 30.38 -14.85
C ARG A 16 -15.12 30.83 -13.52
N GLU A 17 -15.81 31.97 -13.54
CA GLU A 17 -16.46 32.57 -12.36
C GLU A 17 -17.55 31.67 -11.79
N VAL A 18 -18.41 31.10 -12.65
CA VAL A 18 -19.50 30.19 -12.24
C VAL A 18 -18.94 28.84 -11.77
N ALA A 19 -17.87 28.36 -12.39
CA ALA A 19 -17.18 27.14 -11.99
C ALA A 19 -16.59 27.27 -10.57
N ILE A 20 -15.89 28.37 -10.28
CA ILE A 20 -15.33 28.64 -8.96
C ILE A 20 -16.43 28.76 -7.91
N GLU A 21 -17.52 29.48 -8.21
CA GLU A 21 -18.63 29.64 -7.27
C GLU A 21 -19.34 28.31 -6.96
N ALA A 22 -19.57 27.48 -7.98
CA ALA A 22 -20.23 26.19 -7.81
C ALA A 22 -19.37 25.19 -7.04
N LEU A 23 -18.08 25.10 -7.33
CA LEU A 23 -17.13 24.25 -6.61
C LEU A 23 -16.98 24.69 -5.15
N ALA A 24 -16.94 26.00 -4.90
CA ALA A 24 -16.89 26.52 -3.53
C ALA A 24 -18.14 26.13 -2.73
N LYS A 25 -19.33 26.15 -3.35
CA LYS A 25 -20.61 25.81 -2.70
C LYS A 25 -20.88 24.32 -2.53
N THR A 26 -20.10 23.46 -3.19
CA THR A 26 -20.30 22.00 -3.21
C THR A 26 -19.07 21.24 -2.73
N ASN A 27 -18.17 21.91 -1.99
CA ASN A 27 -16.93 21.33 -1.47
C ASN A 27 -16.03 20.69 -2.54
N GLY A 28 -16.03 21.22 -3.76
CA GLY A 28 -15.17 20.74 -4.85
C GLY A 28 -15.72 19.53 -5.60
N ASP A 29 -16.94 19.08 -5.31
CA ASP A 29 -17.59 18.00 -6.03
C ASP A 29 -18.15 18.50 -7.38
N ILE A 30 -17.63 17.96 -8.49
CA ILE A 30 -18.00 18.36 -9.85
C ILE A 30 -19.46 18.00 -10.16
N GLU A 31 -19.95 16.84 -9.70
CA GLU A 31 -21.32 16.39 -9.98
C GLU A 31 -22.34 17.24 -9.23
N ASN A 32 -22.06 17.52 -7.96
CA ASN A 32 -22.86 18.45 -7.17
C ASN A 32 -22.74 19.89 -7.69
N SER A 33 -21.57 20.32 -8.16
CA SER A 33 -21.38 21.63 -8.82
C SER A 33 -22.25 21.76 -10.06
N VAL A 34 -22.23 20.76 -10.93
CA VAL A 34 -23.07 20.70 -12.13
C VAL A 34 -24.55 20.71 -11.73
N ASN A 35 -24.95 19.90 -10.75
CA ASN A 35 -26.33 19.89 -10.26
C ASN A 35 -26.72 21.29 -9.73
N TYR A 36 -25.91 21.91 -8.88
CA TYR A 36 -26.13 23.28 -8.38
C TYR A 36 -26.26 24.31 -9.50
N ILE A 37 -25.38 24.25 -10.51
CA ILE A 37 -25.41 25.14 -11.67
C ILE A 37 -26.73 24.98 -12.42
N PHE A 38 -27.22 23.77 -12.65
CA PHE A 38 -28.37 23.54 -13.51
C PHE A 38 -29.71 23.51 -12.77
N SER A 39 -29.81 22.98 -11.55
CA SER A 39 -31.05 22.91 -10.78
C SER A 39 -31.24 24.09 -9.83
N GLY A 40 -30.16 24.75 -9.40
CA GLY A 40 -30.20 25.76 -8.33
C GLY A 40 -30.38 25.15 -6.93
N GLU A 41 -30.37 23.82 -6.81
CA GLU A 41 -30.50 23.11 -5.54
C GLU A 41 -29.10 22.79 -4.99
N LEU A 42 -28.82 23.25 -3.77
CA LEU A 42 -27.70 22.73 -2.99
C LEU A 42 -28.07 21.33 -2.48
N PRO A 43 -27.11 20.39 -2.38
CA PRO A 43 -27.38 19.12 -1.72
C PRO A 43 -27.96 19.40 -0.32
N GLN A 44 -29.11 18.78 -0.01
CA GLN A 44 -29.63 18.79 1.34
C GLN A 44 -28.58 18.11 2.22
N GLN A 45 -27.87 18.91 3.03
CA GLN A 45 -27.09 18.38 4.12
C GLN A 45 -28.06 17.52 4.94
N GLY A 46 -27.79 16.21 5.00
CA GLY A 46 -28.41 15.37 6.02
C GLY A 46 -28.21 16.01 7.40
N PRO A 47 -29.09 15.73 8.37
CA PRO A 47 -28.98 16.35 9.69
C PRO A 47 -27.55 16.17 10.20
N PRO A 48 -26.93 17.23 10.76
CA PRO A 48 -25.57 17.16 11.25
C PRO A 48 -25.45 15.99 12.24
N PRO A 49 -24.34 15.23 12.24
CA PRO A 49 -24.06 14.33 13.34
C PRO A 49 -24.17 15.12 14.65
N ALA A 50 -24.87 14.53 15.61
CA ALA A 50 -25.11 15.13 16.91
C ALA A 50 -23.78 15.63 17.51
N PRO A 51 -23.75 16.79 18.19
CA PRO A 51 -22.56 17.23 18.90
C PRO A 51 -22.16 16.14 19.90
N GLU A 52 -20.93 15.65 19.80
CA GLU A 52 -20.34 14.83 20.86
C GLU A 52 -20.38 15.63 22.16
N GLU A 53 -21.09 15.10 23.15
CA GLU A 53 -21.12 15.61 24.51
C GLU A 53 -19.71 15.49 25.10
N ILE A 54 -19.00 16.62 25.15
CA ILE A 54 -17.81 16.79 25.97
C ILE A 54 -18.27 16.75 27.44
N PRO A 55 -17.75 15.84 28.29
CA PRO A 55 -18.09 15.84 29.70
C PRO A 55 -17.53 17.09 30.37
N GLU A 56 -18.43 17.97 30.84
CA GLU A 56 -18.08 19.01 31.82
C GLU A 56 -17.66 18.36 33.14
N GLY A 57 -16.37 18.53 33.48
CA GLY A 57 -15.82 18.23 34.80
C GLY A 57 -14.61 19.13 35.02
N GLY A 58 -14.85 20.35 35.50
CA GLY A 58 -13.84 21.40 35.60
C GLY A 58 -12.83 21.20 36.72
N GLU A 59 -11.68 21.86 36.56
CA GLU A 59 -10.88 22.42 37.65
C GLU A 59 -9.96 23.55 37.12
N LYS A 60 -10.37 24.78 37.43
CA LYS A 60 -9.64 26.05 37.61
C LYS A 60 -8.23 26.23 36.98
N GLU A 61 -8.16 27.19 36.05
CA GLU A 61 -6.98 28.01 35.79
C GLU A 61 -6.56 28.84 37.03
N PRO A 62 -5.29 29.27 37.07
CA PRO A 62 -5.03 30.67 37.35
C PRO A 62 -4.21 31.35 36.26
N ASP A 63 -4.58 32.61 36.04
CA ASP A 63 -4.01 33.65 35.20
C ASP A 63 -2.47 33.75 35.22
N SER A 64 -1.89 34.05 34.05
CA SER A 64 -0.91 35.16 33.93
C SER A 64 -0.70 35.58 32.48
N GLU A 65 -0.84 36.88 32.27
CA GLU A 65 -0.64 37.66 31.05
C GLU A 65 0.81 37.64 30.51
N SER A 66 0.92 38.02 29.23
CA SER A 66 2.00 38.82 28.59
C SER A 66 3.41 38.22 28.49
N ASP A 67 3.87 37.89 27.28
CA ASP A 67 4.60 38.83 26.41
C ASP A 67 5.27 38.10 25.24
N ILE A 68 5.05 38.64 24.04
CA ILE A 68 5.85 38.37 22.83
C ILE A 68 7.13 39.22 22.95
N PRO A 69 8.29 38.72 22.48
CA PRO A 69 9.02 39.57 21.57
C PRO A 69 9.55 38.86 20.32
N GLU A 70 9.65 39.71 19.31
CA GLU A 70 10.13 39.53 17.95
C GLU A 70 11.62 39.10 17.89
N ASN A 71 11.96 38.42 16.79
CA ASN A 71 13.33 38.28 16.23
C ASN A 71 14.09 39.64 16.23
N PRO A 72 15.45 39.71 16.22
CA PRO A 72 16.26 39.10 15.15
C PRO A 72 17.78 38.83 15.45
N GLU A 73 18.49 38.39 14.39
CA GLU A 73 19.94 38.56 14.09
C GLU A 73 21.01 37.53 14.55
N PHE A 74 21.45 36.75 13.56
CA PHE A 74 22.83 36.42 13.15
C PHE A 74 23.99 37.02 13.99
N ILE A 75 24.82 36.17 14.62
CA ILE A 75 26.26 36.42 14.89
C ILE A 75 27.08 35.13 14.69
N GLU A 76 28.24 35.33 14.07
CA GLU A 76 29.32 34.42 13.65
C GLU A 76 30.00 33.54 14.72
N GLN A 77 30.70 32.54 14.17
CA GLN A 77 31.56 31.49 14.71
C GLN A 77 32.64 31.90 15.73
N ALA A 78 32.92 31.00 16.72
CA ALA A 78 34.26 30.57 17.18
C ALA A 78 34.16 29.33 18.14
N PRO A 79 35.27 28.65 18.50
CA PRO A 79 35.59 27.22 18.30
C PRO A 79 35.16 26.27 19.45
N PRO A 80 35.32 24.93 19.31
CA PRO A 80 34.80 23.97 20.28
C PRO A 80 35.67 23.95 21.55
N SER A 81 35.03 24.13 22.70
CA SER A 81 35.61 23.79 24.00
C SER A 81 35.48 22.28 24.23
N GLU A 82 36.63 21.62 24.33
CA GLU A 82 36.79 20.31 24.96
C GLU A 82 36.32 20.39 26.44
N ASP A 83 35.91 19.25 26.99
CA ASP A 83 35.33 19.03 28.33
C ASP A 83 33.82 19.28 28.50
N GLU A 84 33.00 18.40 27.93
CA GLU A 84 31.83 17.87 28.65
C GLU A 84 31.83 16.34 28.57
N ALA A 85 32.26 15.71 29.66
CA ALA A 85 32.07 14.29 29.88
C ALA A 85 30.56 14.01 29.93
N ALA A 86 30.07 13.26 28.95
CA ALA A 86 28.72 12.76 28.91
C ALA A 86 28.43 11.94 30.18
N ASP A 87 27.57 12.50 31.04
CA ASP A 87 26.94 11.79 32.14
C ASP A 87 25.99 10.74 31.54
N GLN A 88 26.53 9.52 31.33
CA GLN A 88 25.74 8.33 31.03
C GLN A 88 24.97 7.92 32.28
N GLN A 89 23.86 8.61 32.56
CA GLN A 89 22.80 8.05 33.40
C GLN A 89 21.96 7.09 32.54
N GLY A 90 22.58 5.97 32.17
CA GLY A 90 21.84 4.79 31.76
C GLY A 90 21.10 4.28 32.99
N VAL A 91 19.78 4.40 33.00
CA VAL A 91 18.93 3.70 33.97
C VAL A 91 19.30 2.22 33.88
N ALA A 92 19.87 1.66 34.94
CA ALA A 92 20.21 0.26 35.00
C ALA A 92 18.92 -0.56 34.90
N VAL A 93 18.61 -1.04 33.69
CA VAL A 93 17.49 -1.93 33.42
C VAL A 93 17.71 -3.19 34.26
N SER A 94 16.73 -3.52 35.10
CA SER A 94 16.85 -4.71 35.94
C SER A 94 16.97 -5.97 35.05
N PRO A 95 17.71 -7.01 35.46
CA PRO A 95 17.78 -8.27 34.73
C PRO A 95 16.40 -8.85 34.36
N ARG A 96 15.41 -8.60 35.23
CA ARG A 96 14.00 -8.96 35.05
C ARG A 96 13.34 -8.25 33.87
N GLU A 97 13.62 -6.96 33.68
CA GLU A 97 13.12 -6.19 32.54
C GLU A 97 13.80 -6.61 31.23
N LEU A 98 15.09 -6.98 31.29
CA LEU A 98 15.82 -7.54 30.15
C LEU A 98 15.27 -8.89 29.68
N ILE A 99 14.85 -9.77 30.60
CA ILE A 99 14.23 -11.06 30.26
C ILE A 99 12.78 -10.86 29.79
N ALA A 100 12.00 -10.06 30.52
CA ALA A 100 10.62 -9.74 30.12
C ALA A 100 10.56 -9.10 28.72
N SER A 101 11.57 -8.34 28.33
CA SER A 101 11.65 -7.74 26.99
C SER A 101 11.86 -8.75 25.85
N GLN A 102 12.38 -9.95 26.16
CA GLN A 102 12.64 -11.02 25.18
C GLN A 102 11.46 -11.98 25.02
N LEU A 103 10.50 -11.93 25.95
CA LEU A 103 9.32 -12.80 25.97
C LEU A 103 8.13 -12.11 25.32
N LYS A 104 7.35 -12.88 24.57
CA LYS A 104 6.04 -12.43 24.07
C LYS A 104 5.15 -12.04 25.25
N SER A 105 4.41 -10.94 25.10
CA SER A 105 3.43 -10.51 26.11
C SER A 105 2.29 -11.53 26.22
N ARG A 106 1.88 -12.10 25.07
CA ARG A 106 0.90 -13.17 24.97
C ARG A 106 1.39 -14.29 24.06
N PRO A 107 1.03 -15.56 24.31
CA PRO A 107 1.48 -16.68 23.47
C PRO A 107 1.10 -16.52 21.99
N GLU A 108 -0.04 -15.89 21.71
CA GLU A 108 -0.51 -15.66 20.34
C GLU A 108 0.18 -14.49 19.62
N ASP A 109 0.95 -13.68 20.34
CA ASP A 109 1.65 -12.56 19.71
C ASP A 109 2.67 -13.09 18.68
N PRO A 110 2.78 -12.45 17.52
CA PRO A 110 3.72 -12.87 16.49
C PRO A 110 5.17 -12.64 16.94
N LEU A 111 6.09 -13.42 16.36
CA LEU A 111 7.51 -13.08 16.38
C LEU A 111 7.71 -11.81 15.53
N VAL A 112 8.46 -10.85 16.05
CA VAL A 112 8.73 -9.58 15.34
C VAL A 112 10.22 -9.43 15.00
N VAL A 113 10.51 -8.69 13.94
CA VAL A 113 11.87 -8.28 13.60
C VAL A 113 12.18 -6.98 14.30
N ARG A 114 13.29 -6.96 15.04
CA ARG A 114 13.88 -5.74 15.59
C ARG A 114 14.92 -5.20 14.61
N PRO A 115 14.90 -3.91 14.25
CA PRO A 115 15.91 -3.34 13.37
C PRO A 115 17.31 -3.46 14.00
N ALA A 116 18.31 -3.65 13.15
CA ALA A 116 19.70 -3.44 13.46
C ALA A 116 19.99 -1.93 13.64
N SER A 117 21.19 -1.58 14.10
CA SER A 117 21.65 -0.19 14.20
C SER A 117 21.35 0.63 12.93
N GLY A 118 21.14 1.95 13.05
CA GLY A 118 20.67 2.82 11.97
C GLY A 118 21.46 2.77 10.65
N ASN A 119 22.70 2.30 10.65
CA ASN A 119 23.53 2.16 9.45
C ASN A 119 23.18 0.93 8.57
N ALA A 120 22.26 0.06 8.98
CA ALA A 120 21.87 -1.16 8.27
C ALA A 120 20.42 -1.06 7.77
N LEU A 121 20.12 0.00 7.01
CA LEU A 121 18.76 0.33 6.60
C LEU A 121 18.13 -0.81 5.80
N PHE A 122 18.71 -1.20 4.67
CA PHE A 122 18.11 -2.19 3.77
C PHE A 122 18.14 -3.61 4.34
N GLU A 123 19.13 -3.97 5.15
CA GLU A 123 19.15 -5.27 5.82
C GLU A 123 17.97 -5.46 6.77
N ASN A 124 17.46 -4.36 7.37
CA ASN A 124 16.22 -4.40 8.14
C ASN A 124 15.03 -4.80 7.26
N TYR A 125 14.96 -4.28 6.03
CA TYR A 125 13.91 -4.64 5.08
C TYR A 125 14.05 -6.07 4.55
N PHE A 126 15.27 -6.59 4.40
CA PHE A 126 15.48 -8.01 4.08
C PHE A 126 14.92 -8.92 5.18
N ALA A 127 15.16 -8.57 6.44
CA ALA A 127 14.60 -9.32 7.57
C ALA A 127 13.06 -9.21 7.64
N LEU A 128 12.49 -8.03 7.34
CA LEU A 128 11.03 -7.83 7.29
C LEU A 128 10.39 -8.56 6.09
N PHE A 129 11.09 -8.63 4.96
CA PHE A 129 10.69 -9.45 3.82
C PHE A 129 10.65 -10.93 4.20
N CYS A 130 11.70 -11.44 4.85
CA CYS A 130 11.71 -12.79 5.41
C CYS A 130 10.56 -13.05 6.41
N LEU A 131 10.23 -12.07 7.27
CA LEU A 131 9.08 -12.15 8.17
C LEU A 131 7.78 -12.35 7.38
N ALA A 132 7.56 -11.58 6.31
CA ALA A 132 6.38 -11.73 5.45
C ALA A 132 6.34 -13.08 4.73
N VAL A 133 7.46 -13.53 4.15
CA VAL A 133 7.58 -14.86 3.51
C VAL A 133 7.25 -15.98 4.49
N GLY A 134 7.74 -15.87 5.74
CA GLY A 134 7.50 -16.86 6.77
C GLY A 134 6.07 -16.93 7.30
N LEU A 135 5.26 -15.90 7.05
CA LEU A 135 3.81 -15.91 7.29
C LEU A 135 3.03 -16.45 6.08
N GLY A 136 3.51 -16.17 4.88
CA GLY A 136 2.86 -16.52 3.63
C GLY A 136 2.98 -18.00 3.28
N PHE A 137 4.18 -18.45 2.91
CA PHE A 137 4.41 -19.82 2.42
C PHE A 137 5.68 -20.48 2.98
N PRO A 138 5.84 -20.54 4.31
CA PRO A 138 7.05 -21.09 4.94
C PRO A 138 7.36 -22.54 4.55
N HIS A 139 6.38 -23.35 4.13
CA HIS A 139 6.61 -24.77 3.82
C HIS A 139 7.66 -24.99 2.73
N TYR A 140 7.69 -24.17 1.67
CA TYR A 140 8.69 -24.28 0.61
C TYR A 140 10.13 -24.13 1.12
N PHE A 141 10.32 -23.27 2.12
CA PHE A 141 11.63 -23.01 2.72
C PHE A 141 11.98 -24.01 3.81
N LEU A 142 11.02 -24.82 4.27
CA LEU A 142 11.21 -25.90 5.23
C LEU A 142 11.35 -27.28 4.56
N GLU A 143 11.15 -27.40 3.24
CA GLU A 143 11.35 -28.66 2.51
C GLU A 143 12.79 -29.21 2.65
N PRO A 144 13.87 -28.40 2.53
CA PRO A 144 15.23 -28.89 2.75
C PRO A 144 15.51 -29.14 4.24
N ASP A 145 15.91 -30.35 4.62
CA ASP A 145 16.26 -30.67 6.01
C ASP A 145 17.79 -30.73 6.22
N PHE A 146 18.33 -29.71 6.90
CA PHE A 146 19.75 -29.66 7.27
C PHE A 146 20.09 -30.55 8.47
N GLN A 147 19.12 -31.27 9.04
CA GLN A 147 19.22 -32.19 10.19
C GLN A 147 19.57 -31.53 11.53
N ASP A 148 20.45 -30.52 11.51
CA ASP A 148 20.85 -29.70 12.64
C ASP A 148 21.10 -28.26 12.18
N LEU A 149 20.35 -27.33 12.76
CA LEU A 149 20.51 -25.89 12.52
C LEU A 149 21.49 -25.24 13.50
N THR A 150 22.28 -25.98 14.28
CA THR A 150 23.31 -25.48 15.20
C THR A 150 22.81 -24.33 16.08
N TYR A 151 22.23 -24.66 17.24
CA TYR A 151 21.73 -23.66 18.19
C TYR A 151 22.84 -22.92 18.95
N CYS A 152 22.65 -21.62 19.13
CA CYS A 152 23.43 -20.79 20.06
C CYS A 152 22.53 -19.77 20.75
N GLN A 153 22.82 -19.46 22.02
CA GLN A 153 21.96 -18.60 22.85
C GLN A 153 21.72 -17.22 22.24
N ASP A 154 22.70 -16.61 21.58
CA ASP A 154 22.58 -15.28 20.97
C ASP A 154 22.27 -15.28 19.46
N TRP A 155 21.72 -16.38 18.91
CA TRP A 155 21.39 -16.47 17.47
C TRP A 155 20.46 -15.32 17.04
N TYR A 156 19.46 -15.01 17.85
CA TYR A 156 18.47 -13.96 17.63
C TYR A 156 19.05 -12.53 17.66
N ARG A 157 20.31 -12.38 18.09
CA ARG A 157 21.07 -11.11 18.10
C ARG A 157 22.07 -11.01 16.94
N GLY A 158 22.11 -12.01 16.06
CA GLY A 158 23.04 -12.05 14.92
C GLY A 158 24.31 -12.85 15.18
N GLN A 159 24.34 -13.71 16.21
CA GLN A 159 25.43 -14.68 16.34
C GLN A 159 25.28 -15.76 15.26
N PHE A 160 26.32 -15.89 14.43
CA PHE A 160 26.41 -16.90 13.39
C PHE A 160 27.37 -18.00 13.83
N LEU A 161 26.89 -19.24 13.83
CA LEU A 161 27.71 -20.44 13.88
C LEU A 161 27.71 -21.10 12.51
N LYS A 162 28.82 -21.72 12.13
CA LYS A 162 28.89 -22.43 10.85
C LYS A 162 27.95 -23.65 10.86
N PRO A 163 27.27 -23.95 9.74
CA PRO A 163 26.43 -25.14 9.63
C PRO A 163 27.22 -26.43 9.88
N ALA A 164 26.70 -27.31 10.74
CA ALA A 164 27.29 -28.63 10.99
C ALA A 164 27.06 -29.59 9.81
N TYR A 165 25.99 -29.37 9.05
CA TYR A 165 25.65 -30.09 7.83
C TYR A 165 25.71 -29.14 6.64
N ARG A 166 26.23 -29.63 5.53
CA ARG A 166 26.54 -28.87 4.32
C ARG A 166 26.22 -29.69 3.09
N ILE A 167 26.05 -28.99 1.97
CA ILE A 167 25.78 -29.61 0.69
C ILE A 167 27.08 -30.20 0.12
N LYS A 168 26.98 -31.45 -0.36
CA LYS A 168 28.00 -32.16 -1.12
C LYS A 168 27.48 -32.46 -2.53
N PHE A 169 28.31 -32.17 -3.52
CA PHE A 169 28.05 -32.50 -4.92
C PHE A 169 28.78 -33.80 -5.24
N ASP A 170 28.04 -34.87 -5.50
CA ASP A 170 28.62 -36.12 -5.93
C ASP A 170 28.95 -36.09 -7.43
N THR A 171 29.83 -36.98 -7.87
CA THR A 171 30.33 -37.07 -9.26
C THR A 171 29.25 -37.36 -10.33
N ASN A 172 28.02 -37.66 -9.92
CA ASN A 172 26.88 -37.91 -10.80
C ASN A 172 25.89 -36.72 -10.85
N ASP A 173 26.32 -35.52 -10.46
CA ASP A 173 25.46 -34.33 -10.26
C ASP A 173 24.35 -34.54 -9.22
N ASP A 174 24.49 -35.56 -8.36
CA ASP A 174 23.61 -35.78 -7.23
C ASP A 174 24.01 -34.89 -6.07
N VAL A 175 23.03 -34.31 -5.41
CA VAL A 175 23.23 -33.35 -4.31
C VAL A 175 22.77 -34.02 -3.03
N SER A 176 23.57 -33.92 -1.97
CA SER A 176 23.19 -34.46 -0.66
C SER A 176 23.62 -33.55 0.48
N ILE A 177 22.83 -33.54 1.55
CA ILE A 177 23.16 -32.84 2.79
C ILE A 177 23.89 -33.82 3.72
N VAL A 178 25.14 -33.52 4.03
CA VAL A 178 26.03 -34.40 4.81
C VAL A 178 26.74 -33.62 5.92
N SER A 179 27.23 -34.33 6.93
CA SER A 179 28.02 -33.72 7.99
C SER A 179 29.32 -33.10 7.43
N GLN A 180 29.71 -31.94 7.95
CA GLN A 180 30.93 -31.23 7.56
C GLN A 180 32.19 -32.12 7.62
N GLU A 181 32.24 -33.10 8.54
CA GLU A 181 33.37 -34.03 8.69
C GLU A 181 33.58 -34.94 7.46
N THR A 182 32.53 -35.12 6.64
CA THR A 182 32.57 -35.97 5.45
C THR A 182 32.98 -35.23 4.17
N LEU A 183 33.12 -33.90 4.25
CA LEU A 183 33.47 -33.06 3.11
C LEU A 183 34.97 -33.11 2.80
N THR A 184 35.29 -33.12 1.51
CA THR A 184 36.67 -32.98 1.02
C THR A 184 37.07 -31.51 0.91
N SER A 185 38.37 -31.23 0.67
CA SER A 185 38.87 -29.85 0.50
C SER A 185 38.25 -29.13 -0.70
N GLN A 186 37.80 -29.85 -1.73
CA GLN A 186 37.14 -29.26 -2.90
C GLN A 186 35.69 -28.88 -2.62
N ASP A 187 34.96 -29.70 -1.84
CA ASP A 187 33.58 -29.41 -1.44
C ASP A 187 33.47 -28.14 -0.59
N ASN A 188 34.53 -27.82 0.17
CA ASN A 188 34.58 -26.61 0.99
C ASN A 188 34.68 -25.30 0.19
N LEU A 189 34.99 -25.37 -1.11
CA LEU A 189 35.04 -24.21 -2.00
C LEU A 189 33.70 -23.93 -2.69
N VAL A 190 32.74 -24.84 -2.58
CA VAL A 190 31.43 -24.70 -3.21
C VAL A 190 30.55 -23.77 -2.39
N LEU A 191 29.71 -22.97 -3.08
CA LEU A 191 28.72 -22.11 -2.46
C LEU A 191 27.77 -22.95 -1.61
N GLN A 192 27.46 -22.48 -0.40
CA GLN A 192 26.61 -23.17 0.56
C GLN A 192 25.38 -22.31 0.84
N PRO A 193 24.20 -22.91 1.06
CA PRO A 193 22.95 -22.18 1.25
C PRO A 193 22.83 -21.61 2.68
N GLU A 194 23.77 -20.75 3.06
CA GLU A 194 23.88 -20.22 4.43
C GLU A 194 22.74 -19.23 4.75
N LEU A 195 22.20 -18.55 3.73
CA LEU A 195 21.07 -17.64 3.87
C LEU A 195 19.78 -18.43 4.16
N LEU A 196 19.49 -19.47 3.38
CA LEU A 196 18.37 -20.38 3.65
C LEU A 196 18.51 -21.04 5.03
N TRP A 197 19.71 -21.49 5.39
CA TRP A 197 19.95 -22.11 6.70
C TRP A 197 19.62 -21.17 7.87
N GLN A 198 20.02 -19.90 7.78
CA GLN A 198 19.62 -18.88 8.77
C GLN A 198 18.12 -18.58 8.73
N PHE A 199 17.54 -18.51 7.54
CA PHE A 199 16.12 -18.27 7.39
C PHE A 199 15.29 -19.40 8.01
N GLN A 200 15.71 -20.67 7.87
CA GLN A 200 15.03 -21.80 8.52
C GLN A 200 15.05 -21.73 10.04
N LYS A 201 16.09 -21.18 10.67
CA LYS A 201 16.09 -20.93 12.13
C LYS A 201 15.00 -19.94 12.52
N PHE A 202 14.89 -18.88 11.74
CA PHE A 202 13.87 -17.87 11.92
C PHE A 202 12.46 -18.49 11.74
N LEU A 203 12.25 -19.26 10.67
CA LEU A 203 10.99 -19.97 10.42
C LEU A 203 10.64 -20.98 11.50
N ALA A 204 11.63 -21.73 12.01
CA ALA A 204 11.45 -22.70 13.07
C ALA A 204 10.84 -22.04 14.31
N VAL A 205 11.34 -20.87 14.69
CA VAL A 205 10.86 -20.14 15.88
C VAL A 205 9.55 -19.39 15.59
N GLN A 206 9.43 -18.76 14.42
CA GLN A 206 8.22 -18.04 14.00
C GLN A 206 6.99 -18.95 13.97
N ASN A 207 7.16 -20.16 13.43
CA ASN A 207 6.06 -21.09 13.16
C ASN A 207 5.90 -22.18 14.24
N SER A 208 6.69 -22.13 15.31
CA SER A 208 6.53 -23.04 16.45
C SER A 208 5.49 -22.51 17.45
N PRO A 209 4.38 -23.24 17.71
CA PRO A 209 3.33 -22.81 18.63
C PRO A 209 3.82 -22.61 20.08
N GLN A 210 4.88 -23.30 20.45
CA GLN A 210 5.45 -23.24 21.80
C GLN A 210 6.40 -22.06 21.98
N SER A 211 6.84 -21.41 20.89
CA SER A 211 7.84 -20.36 20.95
C SER A 211 7.33 -19.11 21.68
N ARG A 212 8.01 -18.79 22.78
CA ARG A 212 7.80 -17.58 23.57
C ARG A 212 8.72 -16.43 23.19
N ARG A 213 9.58 -16.59 22.19
CA ARG A 213 10.50 -15.55 21.74
C ARG A 213 9.75 -14.38 21.13
N LYS A 214 10.00 -13.16 21.64
CA LYS A 214 9.34 -11.95 21.15
C LYS A 214 9.92 -11.46 19.83
N TYR A 215 11.25 -11.41 19.73
CA TYR A 215 11.91 -10.79 18.59
C TYR A 215 13.16 -11.53 18.11
N VAL A 216 13.50 -11.26 16.85
CA VAL A 216 14.81 -11.54 16.24
C VAL A 216 15.35 -10.22 15.67
N THR A 217 16.62 -9.94 15.88
CA THR A 217 17.25 -8.74 15.33
C THR A 217 17.61 -8.97 13.87
N ALA A 218 17.40 -7.99 12.99
CA ALA A 218 17.75 -8.06 11.56
C ALA A 218 19.21 -8.49 11.29
N ARG A 219 20.11 -8.31 12.27
CA ARG A 219 21.51 -8.77 12.24
C ARG A 219 21.69 -10.28 12.01
N TYR A 220 20.64 -11.09 12.17
CA TYR A 220 20.70 -12.54 11.90
C TYR A 220 21.07 -12.87 10.45
N LEU A 221 20.81 -11.96 9.51
CA LEU A 221 21.16 -12.11 8.10
C LEU A 221 22.56 -11.57 7.74
N THR A 222 23.10 -10.61 8.51
CA THR A 222 24.29 -9.82 8.11
C THR A 222 25.52 -10.67 7.76
N LYS A 223 25.68 -11.84 8.38
CA LYS A 223 26.86 -12.71 8.17
C LYS A 223 26.67 -13.76 7.07
N VAL A 224 25.48 -13.89 6.51
CA VAL A 224 25.13 -14.94 5.53
C VAL A 224 24.74 -14.39 4.16
N LEU A 225 24.73 -13.07 3.99
CA LEU A 225 24.52 -12.46 2.69
C LEU A 225 25.65 -12.84 1.74
N GLU A 226 25.30 -13.27 0.53
CA GLU A 226 26.27 -13.54 -0.52
C GLU A 226 27.06 -12.27 -0.88
N PRO A 227 28.33 -12.39 -1.31
CA PRO A 227 29.15 -11.25 -1.69
C PRO A 227 28.50 -10.34 -2.74
N GLN A 228 27.74 -10.90 -3.68
CA GLN A 228 27.03 -10.13 -4.71
C GLN A 228 25.91 -9.27 -4.13
N VAL A 229 25.19 -9.79 -3.11
CA VAL A 229 24.14 -9.04 -2.41
C VAL A 229 24.78 -7.92 -1.58
N VAL A 230 25.90 -8.20 -0.91
CA VAL A 230 26.66 -7.20 -0.16
C VAL A 230 27.22 -6.11 -1.08
N GLU A 231 27.74 -6.48 -2.25
CA GLU A 231 28.20 -5.51 -3.25
C GLU A 231 27.07 -4.63 -3.75
N LYS A 232 25.88 -5.19 -4.01
CA LYS A 232 24.70 -4.43 -4.38
C LYS A 232 24.24 -3.50 -3.26
N LEU A 233 24.14 -4.02 -2.04
CA LEU A 233 23.80 -3.25 -0.84
C LEU A 233 24.70 -2.02 -0.65
N ASN A 234 26.01 -2.16 -0.88
CA ASN A 234 26.97 -1.06 -0.71
C ASN A 234 26.93 -0.01 -1.83
N ASN A 235 26.32 -0.34 -2.98
CA ASN A 235 26.31 0.50 -4.17
C ASN A 235 24.90 0.99 -4.53
N SER A 236 23.89 0.64 -3.73
CA SER A 236 22.51 0.99 -3.99
C SER A 236 22.09 2.17 -3.14
N ASP A 237 21.45 3.13 -3.79
CA ASP A 237 20.88 4.30 -3.12
C ASP A 237 19.45 4.01 -2.63
N HIS A 238 18.77 3.05 -3.27
CA HIS A 238 17.37 2.70 -2.99
C HIS A 238 17.12 1.22 -2.71
N LEU A 239 16.09 0.94 -1.93
CA LEU A 239 15.71 -0.44 -1.56
C LEU A 239 15.36 -1.30 -2.79
N HIS A 240 14.68 -0.71 -3.77
CA HIS A 240 14.23 -1.42 -4.97
C HIS A 240 15.37 -1.97 -5.83
N GLU A 241 16.59 -1.45 -5.67
CA GLU A 241 17.79 -1.92 -6.38
C GLU A 241 18.45 -3.12 -5.69
N ALA A 242 18.45 -3.15 -4.36
CA ALA A 242 19.13 -4.16 -3.56
C ALA A 242 18.25 -5.39 -3.29
N LEU A 243 16.95 -5.19 -3.02
CA LEU A 243 16.00 -6.24 -2.66
C LEU A 243 15.87 -7.36 -3.71
N PRO A 244 15.83 -7.11 -5.04
CA PRO A 244 15.79 -8.16 -6.04
C PRO A 244 16.98 -9.13 -5.97
N SER A 245 18.17 -8.61 -5.64
CA SER A 245 19.38 -9.42 -5.50
C SER A 245 19.29 -10.34 -4.28
N PHE A 246 18.71 -9.83 -3.18
CA PHE A 246 18.43 -10.63 -1.99
C PHE A 246 17.39 -11.74 -2.26
N ILE A 247 16.27 -11.41 -2.91
CA ILE A 247 15.23 -12.38 -3.29
C ILE A 247 15.82 -13.50 -4.17
N LYS A 248 16.65 -13.10 -5.15
CA LYS A 248 17.34 -14.05 -6.04
C LYS A 248 18.29 -14.97 -5.27
N SER A 249 19.08 -14.43 -4.34
CA SER A 249 19.99 -15.21 -3.49
C SER A 249 19.22 -16.22 -2.64
N LEU A 250 18.13 -15.79 -1.98
CA LEU A 250 17.26 -16.69 -1.19
C LEU A 250 16.66 -17.81 -2.05
N ALA A 251 16.19 -17.51 -3.26
CA ALA A 251 15.63 -18.51 -4.16
C ALA A 251 16.70 -19.50 -4.68
N ASN A 252 17.90 -19.01 -4.99
CA ASN A 252 19.02 -19.86 -5.41
C ASN A 252 19.45 -20.81 -4.30
N ASP A 253 19.48 -20.36 -3.03
CA ASP A 253 19.82 -21.22 -1.90
C ASP A 253 18.87 -22.43 -1.75
N VAL A 254 17.58 -22.24 -2.03
CA VAL A 254 16.61 -23.34 -2.06
C VAL A 254 16.90 -24.29 -3.22
N GLU A 255 17.16 -23.75 -4.41
CA GLU A 255 17.46 -24.55 -5.61
C GLU A 255 18.79 -25.31 -5.52
N LEU A 256 19.72 -24.89 -4.68
CA LEU A 256 20.94 -25.64 -4.37
C LEU A 256 20.64 -26.91 -3.56
N CYS A 257 19.51 -26.99 -2.85
CA CYS A 257 19.19 -28.10 -1.97
C CYS A 257 18.63 -29.33 -2.72
N PRO A 258 18.88 -30.54 -2.20
CA PRO A 258 18.43 -31.77 -2.86
C PRO A 258 16.91 -31.91 -2.83
N GLY A 259 16.32 -32.25 -3.98
CA GLY A 259 14.88 -32.48 -4.12
C GLY A 259 13.99 -31.24 -3.97
N ALA A 260 14.58 -30.05 -3.84
CA ALA A 260 13.84 -28.82 -3.66
C ALA A 260 13.17 -28.37 -4.97
N ARG A 261 11.94 -27.84 -4.86
CA ARG A 261 11.25 -27.21 -5.98
C ARG A 261 11.81 -25.81 -6.21
N SER A 262 11.75 -25.33 -7.46
CA SER A 262 12.08 -23.93 -7.74
C SER A 262 11.05 -23.02 -7.06
N VAL A 263 11.54 -22.11 -6.22
CA VAL A 263 10.73 -21.11 -5.52
C VAL A 263 10.74 -19.75 -6.22
N LYS A 264 11.45 -19.61 -7.35
CA LYS A 264 11.54 -18.36 -8.12
C LYS A 264 10.17 -17.87 -8.55
N GLU A 265 9.29 -18.78 -8.96
CA GLU A 265 7.93 -18.46 -9.39
C GLU A 265 7.05 -17.92 -8.25
N LEU A 266 7.45 -18.08 -6.98
CA LEU A 266 6.74 -17.53 -5.83
C LEU A 266 6.88 -16.00 -5.75
N PHE A 267 7.97 -15.45 -6.30
CA PHE A 267 8.34 -14.03 -6.17
C PHE A 267 8.43 -13.29 -7.51
N ILE A 268 8.73 -14.00 -8.59
CA ILE A 268 9.03 -13.40 -9.89
C ILE A 268 7.80 -13.47 -10.78
N SER A 269 7.22 -12.30 -11.05
CA SER A 269 6.22 -12.10 -12.09
C SER A 269 6.88 -11.81 -13.43
N THR A 270 6.12 -11.88 -14.52
CA THR A 270 6.56 -11.36 -15.82
C THR A 270 5.77 -10.11 -16.20
N ALA A 271 6.38 -9.25 -17.02
CA ALA A 271 5.74 -8.10 -17.61
C ALA A 271 6.15 -7.98 -19.08
N TYR A 272 5.25 -7.48 -19.90
CA TYR A 272 5.48 -7.23 -21.31
C TYR A 272 5.57 -5.73 -21.53
N TYR A 273 6.60 -5.27 -22.24
CA TYR A 273 6.71 -3.90 -22.71
C TYR A 273 7.16 -3.92 -24.17
N LYS A 274 6.66 -2.99 -24.98
CA LYS A 274 7.14 -2.84 -26.36
C LYS A 274 7.87 -1.51 -26.51
N PRO A 275 9.20 -1.52 -26.64
CA PRO A 275 9.91 -0.30 -26.98
C PRO A 275 9.61 0.12 -28.42
N ALA A 276 9.56 1.43 -28.68
CA ALA A 276 9.25 1.99 -30.00
C ALA A 276 10.21 1.51 -31.13
N SER A 277 11.37 0.99 -30.76
CA SER A 277 12.38 0.46 -31.67
C SER A 277 12.15 -0.99 -32.11
N GLU A 278 11.31 -1.76 -31.42
CA GLU A 278 11.11 -3.19 -31.68
C GLU A 278 9.69 -3.51 -32.15
N PRO A 279 9.53 -4.48 -33.07
CA PRO A 279 8.21 -4.86 -33.60
C PRO A 279 7.39 -5.68 -32.60
N ASP A 280 8.04 -6.47 -31.75
CA ASP A 280 7.43 -7.43 -30.84
C ASP A 280 7.61 -6.99 -29.37
N PRO A 281 6.66 -7.33 -28.47
CA PRO A 281 6.80 -7.05 -27.04
C PRO A 281 7.92 -7.89 -26.42
N ILE A 282 8.69 -7.27 -25.53
CA ILE A 282 9.75 -7.88 -24.76
C ILE A 282 9.21 -8.30 -23.40
N GLU A 283 9.44 -9.56 -23.03
CA GLU A 283 9.13 -10.08 -21.70
C GLU A 283 10.28 -9.78 -20.71
N THR A 284 9.92 -9.20 -19.56
CA THR A 284 10.85 -8.92 -18.46
C THR A 284 10.40 -9.63 -17.19
N LEU A 285 11.38 -9.92 -16.32
CA LEU A 285 11.14 -10.50 -15.01
C LEU A 285 11.02 -9.40 -13.97
N VAL A 286 9.96 -9.45 -13.17
CA VAL A 286 9.61 -8.43 -12.18
C VAL A 286 9.50 -9.09 -10.81
N SER A 287 10.46 -8.83 -9.92
CA SER A 287 10.44 -9.32 -8.53
C SER A 287 9.74 -8.38 -7.55
N LEU A 288 9.65 -7.10 -7.89
CA LEU A 288 8.96 -6.07 -7.14
C LEU A 288 8.49 -4.97 -8.10
N LEU A 289 7.51 -4.20 -7.66
CA LEU A 289 7.09 -2.95 -8.30
C LEU A 289 7.44 -1.81 -7.35
N HIS A 290 7.90 -0.69 -7.88
CA HIS A 290 8.23 0.48 -7.06
C HIS A 290 7.59 1.75 -7.61
N PHE A 291 7.40 2.73 -6.73
CA PHE A 291 6.86 4.04 -7.07
C PHE A 291 7.64 5.13 -6.35
N MET A 292 8.08 6.13 -7.11
CA MET A 292 8.69 7.33 -6.57
C MET A 292 7.61 8.23 -5.93
N PRO A 293 7.98 9.11 -4.98
CA PRO A 293 7.03 10.04 -4.36
C PRO A 293 6.24 10.91 -5.35
N GLU A 294 6.83 11.26 -6.49
CA GLU A 294 6.19 12.02 -7.58
C GLU A 294 5.09 11.23 -8.30
N GLU A 295 5.14 9.90 -8.23
CA GLU A 295 4.18 8.99 -8.88
C GLU A 295 2.98 8.65 -7.98
N TYR A 296 2.96 9.18 -6.75
CA TYR A 296 1.86 8.94 -5.83
C TYR A 296 0.55 9.61 -6.31
N ASP A 297 -0.54 8.85 -6.25
CA ASP A 297 -1.91 9.33 -6.51
C ASP A 297 -2.83 8.89 -5.35
N THR A 298 -4.12 9.22 -5.41
CA THR A 298 -5.10 8.98 -4.34
C THR A 298 -5.24 7.51 -3.96
N ASN A 299 -4.88 6.56 -4.84
CA ASN A 299 -4.93 5.13 -4.57
C ASN A 299 -3.97 4.32 -5.46
N ILE A 300 -3.70 3.08 -5.07
CA ILE A 300 -2.78 2.20 -5.80
C ILE A 300 -3.23 1.88 -7.23
N TYR A 301 -4.54 1.74 -7.48
CA TYR A 301 -5.04 1.42 -8.82
C TYR A 301 -4.73 2.54 -9.81
N LYS A 302 -4.83 3.79 -9.39
CA LYS A 302 -4.43 4.94 -10.23
C LYS A 302 -2.95 4.94 -10.54
N MET A 303 -2.11 4.64 -9.57
CA MET A 303 -0.65 4.56 -9.76
C MET A 303 -0.32 3.47 -10.80
N PHE A 304 -0.97 2.31 -10.71
CA PHE A 304 -0.83 1.24 -11.72
C PHE A 304 -1.43 1.63 -13.07
N ASN A 305 -2.56 2.35 -13.10
CA ASN A 305 -3.16 2.82 -14.34
C ASN A 305 -2.22 3.80 -15.05
N ALA A 306 -1.56 4.72 -14.34
CA ALA A 306 -0.57 5.62 -14.95
C ALA A 306 0.58 4.85 -15.61
N LEU A 307 1.04 3.76 -14.98
CA LEU A 307 2.13 2.92 -15.47
C LEU A 307 1.74 2.03 -16.66
N LEU A 308 0.55 1.42 -16.62
CA LEU A 308 0.16 0.32 -17.52
C LEU A 308 -0.94 0.71 -18.52
N TYR A 309 -1.69 1.78 -18.22
CA TYR A 309 -2.75 2.38 -19.05
C TYR A 309 -2.54 3.90 -19.22
N PRO A 310 -1.35 4.34 -19.71
CA PRO A 310 -1.11 5.77 -19.93
C PRO A 310 -2.19 6.37 -20.84
N GLU A 311 -2.67 7.57 -20.48
CA GLU A 311 -3.69 8.27 -21.25
C GLU A 311 -3.19 8.54 -22.68
N GLU A 312 -3.97 8.09 -23.67
CA GLU A 312 -3.64 8.24 -25.09
C GLU A 312 -3.51 9.71 -25.47
N SER A 313 -2.43 10.07 -26.16
CA SER A 313 -2.46 11.27 -27.00
C SER A 313 -3.42 11.02 -28.17
N GLU A 314 -4.15 12.04 -28.63
CA GLU A 314 -5.20 11.94 -29.68
C GLU A 314 -4.74 11.27 -31.00
N ASP A 315 -3.43 11.07 -31.19
CA ASP A 315 -2.79 10.47 -32.37
C ASP A 315 -2.27 9.03 -32.16
N SER A 316 -2.48 8.40 -30.98
CA SER A 316 -1.98 7.05 -30.67
C SER A 316 -3.04 6.00 -31.04
N GLU A 317 -2.70 4.98 -31.82
CA GLU A 317 -3.64 3.88 -32.07
C GLU A 317 -3.78 3.05 -30.77
N MET A 318 -4.98 2.57 -30.42
CA MET A 318 -5.24 1.73 -29.22
C MET A 318 -4.39 0.42 -29.17
N ASP A 319 -3.62 0.13 -30.21
CA ASP A 319 -2.64 -0.95 -30.29
C ASP A 319 -1.25 -0.58 -29.71
N ASP A 320 -1.03 0.70 -29.34
CA ASP A 320 0.23 1.22 -28.80
C ASP A 320 0.34 1.10 -27.26
N ILE A 321 -0.78 0.90 -26.54
CA ILE A 321 -0.72 0.62 -25.10
C ILE A 321 -0.29 -0.85 -24.92
N GLN A 322 1.02 -1.13 -24.92
CA GLN A 322 1.55 -2.50 -24.87
C GLN A 322 2.09 -2.95 -23.52
N ASN A 323 2.22 -2.05 -22.54
CA ASN A 323 2.65 -2.43 -21.20
C ASN A 323 1.56 -3.27 -20.51
N SER A 324 1.89 -4.46 -20.07
CA SER A 324 0.98 -5.34 -19.32
C SER A 324 1.75 -6.28 -18.43
N LEU A 325 1.08 -6.81 -17.41
CA LEU A 325 1.63 -7.90 -16.62
C LEU A 325 1.41 -9.23 -17.37
N GLY A 326 2.34 -10.14 -17.23
CA GLY A 326 2.26 -11.51 -17.73
C GLY A 326 1.86 -12.47 -16.62
N LYS A 327 2.69 -13.49 -16.37
CA LYS A 327 2.48 -14.45 -15.28
C LYS A 327 2.70 -13.74 -13.95
N LEU A 328 1.69 -13.68 -13.10
CA LEU A 328 1.78 -13.09 -11.77
C LEU A 328 2.31 -14.11 -10.77
N ALA A 329 3.28 -13.68 -9.97
CA ALA A 329 3.76 -14.43 -8.82
C ALA A 329 2.67 -14.50 -7.73
N PRO A 330 2.65 -15.58 -6.93
CA PRO A 330 1.83 -15.66 -5.72
C PRO A 330 2.09 -14.55 -4.70
N MET A 331 3.34 -14.09 -4.55
CA MET A 331 3.69 -12.93 -3.73
C MET A 331 4.07 -11.75 -4.61
N ILE A 332 3.45 -10.59 -4.38
CA ILE A 332 3.80 -9.33 -5.01
C ILE A 332 4.31 -8.37 -3.93
N THR A 333 5.45 -7.75 -4.21
CA THR A 333 6.05 -6.74 -3.33
C THR A 333 5.96 -5.39 -4.02
N ILE A 334 5.39 -4.40 -3.31
CA ILE A 334 5.28 -3.03 -3.79
C ILE A 334 6.07 -2.14 -2.85
N VAL A 335 7.02 -1.38 -3.40
CA VAL A 335 7.88 -0.45 -2.67
C VAL A 335 7.50 0.98 -3.03
N PHE A 336 7.37 1.81 -2.03
CA PHE A 336 7.17 3.24 -2.16
C PHE A 336 8.51 3.84 -1.73
N ASP A 337 9.24 4.40 -2.70
CA ASP A 337 10.62 4.80 -2.49
C ASP A 337 10.73 5.96 -1.50
N GLU A 338 11.84 6.00 -0.78
CA GLU A 338 12.18 7.12 0.09
C GLU A 338 12.43 8.40 -0.70
N MET A 339 12.28 9.54 -0.02
CA MET A 339 12.65 10.84 -0.56
C MET A 339 14.17 10.90 -0.80
N ASP A 340 14.55 11.47 -1.92
CA ASP A 340 15.92 11.84 -2.27
C ASP A 340 16.11 13.37 -2.27
N GLU A 341 17.32 13.84 -2.57
CA GLU A 341 17.63 15.27 -2.64
C GLU A 341 16.87 15.99 -3.78
N ALA A 342 16.38 15.26 -4.76
CA ALA A 342 15.66 15.79 -5.92
C ALA A 342 14.13 15.79 -5.74
N THR A 343 13.64 15.12 -4.69
CA THR A 343 12.21 14.89 -4.47
C THR A 343 11.49 16.20 -4.26
N GLU A 344 10.53 16.51 -5.14
CA GLU A 344 9.70 17.69 -4.96
C GLU A 344 8.79 17.50 -3.74
N GLN A 345 8.65 18.54 -2.90
CA GLN A 345 7.74 18.52 -1.76
C GLN A 345 6.28 18.62 -2.22
N ALA A 346 5.79 17.59 -2.92
CA ALA A 346 4.38 17.41 -3.20
C ALA A 346 3.69 16.87 -1.93
N THR A 347 2.62 17.55 -1.52
CA THR A 347 1.78 17.09 -0.42
C THR A 347 0.49 16.52 -0.95
N LEU A 348 0.22 15.25 -0.60
CA LEU A 348 -1.03 14.56 -0.88
C LEU A 348 -1.92 14.66 0.36
N PRO A 349 -2.95 15.53 0.36
CA PRO A 349 -3.71 15.83 1.58
C PRO A 349 -4.40 14.61 2.21
N HIS A 350 -4.71 13.60 1.40
CA HIS A 350 -5.36 12.36 1.85
C HIS A 350 -4.43 11.15 1.88
N GLY A 351 -3.18 11.30 1.42
CA GLY A 351 -2.25 10.19 1.17
C GLY A 351 -2.75 9.22 0.10
N VAL A 352 -2.04 8.11 -0.03
CA VAL A 352 -2.34 7.03 -0.97
C VAL A 352 -3.22 5.98 -0.29
N ASP A 353 -4.32 5.62 -0.92
CA ASP A 353 -5.13 4.49 -0.49
C ASP A 353 -4.57 3.16 -1.03
N VAL A 354 -4.05 2.34 -0.11
CA VAL A 354 -3.53 1.00 -0.38
C VAL A 354 -4.57 -0.03 0.07
N PRO A 355 -5.25 -0.73 -0.86
CA PRO A 355 -6.36 -1.60 -0.53
C PRO A 355 -5.87 -2.89 0.14
N LEU A 356 -6.65 -3.40 1.09
CA LEU A 356 -6.35 -4.67 1.76
C LEU A 356 -6.54 -5.88 0.85
N GLU A 357 -7.41 -5.75 -0.15
CA GLU A 357 -7.62 -6.70 -1.24
C GLU A 357 -7.27 -6.02 -2.56
N PHE A 358 -6.26 -6.54 -3.25
CA PHE A 358 -5.77 -6.01 -4.50
C PHE A 358 -5.99 -7.04 -5.62
N TYR A 359 -6.35 -6.57 -6.82
CA TYR A 359 -6.57 -7.41 -8.00
C TYR A 359 -5.58 -7.06 -9.11
N PRO A 360 -4.29 -7.41 -8.96
CA PRO A 360 -3.26 -7.18 -9.97
C PRO A 360 -3.57 -7.89 -11.30
N GLN A 361 -4.40 -8.94 -11.28
CA GLN A 361 -4.84 -9.66 -12.48
C GLN A 361 -5.51 -8.74 -13.51
N LEU A 362 -6.13 -7.62 -13.06
CA LEU A 362 -6.72 -6.62 -13.95
C LEU A 362 -5.70 -5.99 -14.90
N TYR A 363 -4.42 -6.08 -14.59
CA TYR A 363 -3.32 -5.53 -15.37
C TYR A 363 -2.63 -6.54 -16.27
N THR A 364 -3.12 -7.77 -16.31
CA THR A 364 -2.58 -8.82 -17.19
C THR A 364 -2.95 -8.58 -18.65
N GLU A 365 -2.15 -9.11 -19.58
CA GLU A 365 -2.45 -9.03 -21.02
C GLU A 365 -3.85 -9.59 -21.34
N GLU A 366 -4.25 -10.69 -20.70
CA GLU A 366 -5.56 -11.31 -20.87
C GLU A 366 -6.69 -10.37 -20.44
N ALA A 367 -6.62 -9.82 -19.22
CA ALA A 367 -7.62 -8.88 -18.72
C ALA A 367 -7.69 -7.61 -19.56
N LYS A 368 -6.52 -7.12 -20.00
CA LYS A 368 -6.41 -5.93 -20.83
C LYS A 368 -7.15 -6.10 -22.16
N ASN A 369 -6.91 -7.22 -22.84
CA ASN A 369 -7.48 -7.50 -24.16
C ASN A 369 -8.97 -7.87 -24.09
N LEU A 370 -9.40 -8.59 -23.05
CA LEU A 370 -10.79 -9.08 -22.95
C LEU A 370 -11.75 -8.10 -22.28
N LEU A 371 -11.26 -7.19 -21.44
CA LEU A 371 -12.11 -6.30 -20.64
C LEU A 371 -11.66 -4.84 -20.69
N ILE A 372 -10.41 -4.53 -20.35
CA ILE A 372 -10.01 -3.14 -20.06
C ILE A 372 -10.05 -2.27 -21.32
N LYS A 373 -9.62 -2.76 -22.49
CA LYS A 373 -9.74 -2.01 -23.76
C LYS A 373 -11.18 -1.61 -24.06
N GLU A 374 -12.15 -2.49 -23.77
CA GLU A 374 -13.57 -2.17 -23.93
C GLU A 374 -14.02 -1.11 -22.90
N VAL A 375 -13.59 -1.25 -21.64
CA VAL A 375 -13.92 -0.29 -20.57
C VAL A 375 -13.37 1.10 -20.88
N ILE A 376 -12.12 1.22 -21.32
CA ILE A 376 -11.49 2.50 -21.71
C ILE A 376 -12.30 3.15 -22.83
N LYS A 377 -12.59 2.40 -23.90
CA LYS A 377 -13.38 2.91 -25.04
C LYS A 377 -14.78 3.35 -24.62
N LEU A 378 -15.50 2.52 -23.84
CA LEU A 378 -16.82 2.86 -23.33
C LEU A 378 -16.81 4.06 -22.39
N SER A 379 -15.74 4.22 -21.61
CA SER A 379 -15.54 5.38 -20.74
C SER A 379 -15.35 6.65 -21.56
N ALA A 380 -14.47 6.63 -22.58
CA ALA A 380 -14.27 7.75 -23.49
C ALA A 380 -15.56 8.15 -24.23
N ASP A 381 -16.30 7.17 -24.76
CA ASP A 381 -17.61 7.39 -25.40
C ASP A 381 -18.63 8.00 -24.42
N SER A 382 -18.68 7.48 -23.19
CA SER A 382 -19.60 7.97 -22.15
C SER A 382 -19.22 9.37 -21.67
N GLN A 383 -17.94 9.71 -21.58
CA GLN A 383 -17.46 11.06 -21.29
C GLN A 383 -17.80 12.04 -22.43
N ALA A 384 -17.64 11.64 -23.69
CA ALA A 384 -18.07 12.44 -24.84
C ALA A 384 -19.60 12.67 -24.83
N GLN A 385 -20.37 11.64 -24.50
CA GLN A 385 -21.82 11.74 -24.33
C GLN A 385 -22.20 12.69 -23.18
N ALA A 386 -21.54 12.59 -22.02
CA ALA A 386 -21.76 13.48 -20.88
C ALA A 386 -21.49 14.94 -21.24
N ARG A 387 -20.36 15.22 -21.92
CA ARG A 387 -20.02 16.55 -22.45
C ARG A 387 -21.10 17.09 -23.40
N SER A 388 -21.60 16.26 -24.31
CA SER A 388 -22.68 16.64 -25.23
C SER A 388 -24.00 16.96 -24.50
N ILE A 389 -24.37 16.16 -23.50
CA ILE A 389 -25.59 16.40 -22.70
C ILE A 389 -25.46 17.71 -21.90
N LEU A 390 -24.30 17.97 -21.31
CA LEU A 390 -24.05 19.21 -20.56
C LEU A 390 -24.09 20.44 -21.44
N ARG A 391 -23.53 20.38 -22.65
CA ARG A 391 -23.64 21.47 -23.62
C ARG A 391 -25.10 21.76 -23.98
N ASN A 392 -25.89 20.73 -24.25
CA ASN A 392 -27.33 20.86 -24.50
C ASN A 392 -28.07 21.45 -23.27
N LEU A 393 -27.71 21.04 -22.06
CA LEU A 393 -28.26 21.61 -20.82
C LEU A 393 -27.94 23.10 -20.67
N ASN A 394 -26.73 23.52 -21.07
CA ASN A 394 -26.33 24.92 -21.06
C ASN A 394 -27.11 25.76 -22.07
N ASP A 395 -27.31 25.23 -23.29
CA ASP A 395 -28.14 25.85 -24.34
C ASP A 395 -29.61 25.97 -23.92
N LEU A 396 -30.13 25.01 -23.14
CA LEU A 396 -31.49 25.07 -22.57
C LEU A 396 -31.60 25.99 -21.34
N LYS A 397 -30.49 26.27 -20.65
CA LYS A 397 -30.46 27.14 -19.47
C LYS A 397 -30.32 28.61 -19.86
N SER A 398 -29.44 28.91 -20.81
CA SER A 398 -29.04 30.27 -21.15
C SER A 398 -29.05 30.55 -22.65
N PHE A 399 -29.48 31.76 -23.01
CA PHE A 399 -29.43 32.27 -24.37
C PHE A 399 -28.72 33.62 -24.34
N GLN A 400 -27.61 33.77 -25.09
CA GLN A 400 -26.77 34.97 -25.08
C GLN A 400 -26.34 35.42 -23.67
N GLY A 401 -26.03 34.46 -22.78
CA GLY A 401 -25.60 34.73 -21.41
C GLY A 401 -26.74 35.09 -20.44
N LYS A 402 -28.01 35.10 -20.87
CA LYS A 402 -29.17 35.35 -19.99
C LYS A 402 -29.95 34.07 -19.75
N GLN A 403 -30.45 33.89 -18.53
CA GLN A 403 -31.27 32.72 -18.19
C GLN A 403 -32.65 32.79 -18.87
N ILE A 404 -32.96 31.77 -19.68
CA ILE A 404 -34.20 31.71 -20.47
C ILE A 404 -35.42 31.72 -19.55
N HIS A 405 -35.37 30.97 -18.44
CA HIS A 405 -36.46 30.94 -17.45
C HIS A 405 -36.73 32.31 -16.80
N SER A 406 -35.68 33.08 -16.49
CA SER A 406 -35.83 34.43 -15.94
C SER A 406 -36.50 35.34 -16.96
N PHE A 407 -36.08 35.26 -18.23
CA PHE A 407 -36.67 36.06 -19.30
C PHE A 407 -38.15 35.72 -19.52
N LEU A 408 -38.50 34.43 -19.56
CA LEU A 408 -39.89 33.98 -19.68
C LEU A 408 -40.74 34.43 -18.49
N ASN A 409 -40.23 34.31 -17.26
CA ASN A 409 -40.94 34.76 -16.06
C ASN A 409 -41.14 36.28 -16.06
N SER A 410 -40.11 37.07 -16.37
CA SER A 410 -40.24 38.54 -16.45
C SER A 410 -41.21 38.98 -17.55
N THR A 411 -41.27 38.25 -18.67
CA THR A 411 -42.20 38.54 -19.77
C THR A 411 -43.63 38.20 -19.37
N LEU A 412 -43.87 37.05 -18.74
CA LEU A 412 -45.17 36.66 -18.21
C LEU A 412 -45.64 37.63 -17.11
N ASP A 413 -44.75 38.04 -16.21
CA ASP A 413 -45.02 39.02 -15.15
C ASP A 413 -45.39 40.39 -15.75
N PHE A 414 -44.65 40.85 -16.76
CA PHE A 414 -44.94 42.10 -17.46
C PHE A 414 -46.33 42.08 -18.10
N ILE A 415 -46.64 41.03 -18.88
CA ILE A 415 -47.95 40.87 -19.52
C ILE A 415 -49.04 40.84 -18.44
N SER A 416 -48.85 40.12 -17.33
CA SER A 416 -49.85 40.02 -16.25
C SER A 416 -50.10 41.32 -15.48
N ARG A 417 -49.12 42.22 -15.38
CA ARG A 417 -49.21 43.47 -14.60
C ARG A 417 -49.73 44.65 -15.42
N ASP A 418 -49.27 44.82 -16.66
CA ASP A 418 -49.54 46.01 -17.49
C ASP A 418 -50.75 45.88 -18.41
N THR A 419 -51.41 44.72 -18.50
CA THR A 419 -52.61 44.51 -19.35
C THR A 419 -53.92 44.44 -18.60
N SER A 420 -54.04 45.04 -17.41
CA SER A 420 -55.27 45.04 -16.58
C SER A 420 -56.54 45.66 -17.24
N GLY A 421 -56.46 46.13 -18.49
CA GLY A 421 -57.62 46.44 -19.37
C GLY A 421 -57.55 45.87 -20.80
N VAL A 422 -56.55 45.06 -21.15
CA VAL A 422 -56.32 44.43 -22.48
C VAL A 422 -56.35 42.90 -22.41
N SER A 423 -56.39 42.35 -21.19
CA SER A 423 -56.40 40.92 -20.86
C SER A 423 -57.65 40.13 -21.32
N GLU A 424 -58.64 40.78 -21.94
CA GLU A 424 -59.79 40.12 -22.60
C GLU A 424 -59.62 39.97 -24.12
N GLN A 425 -58.49 40.39 -24.69
CA GLN A 425 -58.20 40.16 -26.11
C GLN A 425 -57.72 38.71 -26.33
N PRO A 426 -58.35 37.94 -27.24
CA PRO A 426 -58.02 36.53 -27.47
C PRO A 426 -56.55 36.33 -27.86
N ASP A 427 -55.96 37.27 -28.61
CA ASP A 427 -54.57 37.23 -29.08
C ASP A 427 -53.54 37.31 -27.93
N VAL A 428 -53.86 38.02 -26.84
CA VAL A 428 -52.97 38.15 -25.67
C VAL A 428 -53.04 36.89 -24.81
N GLN A 429 -54.22 36.27 -24.73
CA GLN A 429 -54.39 35.01 -24.02
C GLN A 429 -53.69 33.85 -24.74
N GLU A 430 -53.76 33.80 -26.07
CA GLU A 430 -53.02 32.83 -26.89
C GLU A 430 -51.49 32.99 -26.72
N LEU A 431 -50.99 34.23 -26.64
CA LEU A 431 -49.56 34.48 -26.38
C LEU A 431 -49.12 34.00 -24.99
N VAL A 432 -49.93 34.23 -23.95
CA VAL A 432 -49.62 33.77 -22.58
C VAL A 432 -49.61 32.24 -22.51
N GLU A 433 -50.60 31.59 -23.13
CA GLU A 433 -50.67 30.13 -23.22
C GLU A 433 -49.44 29.56 -23.95
N SER A 434 -49.05 30.17 -25.07
CA SER A 434 -47.84 29.77 -25.80
C SER A 434 -46.56 29.93 -24.98
N LEU A 435 -46.39 31.04 -24.26
CA LEU A 435 -45.23 31.27 -23.40
C LEU A 435 -45.18 30.31 -22.20
N GLN A 436 -46.33 29.99 -21.63
CA GLN A 436 -46.44 28.98 -20.57
C GLN A 436 -46.11 27.58 -21.09
N GLU A 437 -46.57 27.24 -22.30
CA GLU A 437 -46.25 25.98 -22.95
C GLU A 437 -44.74 25.87 -23.21
N VAL A 438 -44.10 26.90 -23.77
CA VAL A 438 -42.65 26.93 -23.99
C VAL A 438 -41.89 26.78 -22.67
N LYS A 439 -42.34 27.45 -21.59
CA LYS A 439 -41.75 27.31 -20.25
C LYS A 439 -41.87 25.88 -19.72
N GLN A 440 -43.02 25.22 -19.92
CA GLN A 440 -43.25 23.84 -19.48
C GLN A 440 -42.42 22.84 -20.30
N GLN A 441 -42.35 23.03 -21.63
CA GLN A 441 -41.54 22.20 -22.52
C GLN A 441 -40.04 22.33 -22.18
N LEU A 442 -39.57 23.55 -21.89
CA LEU A 442 -38.20 23.82 -21.48
C LEU A 442 -37.87 23.12 -20.16
N GLY A 443 -38.75 23.25 -19.15
CA GLY A 443 -38.61 22.57 -17.87
C GLY A 443 -38.56 21.05 -18.02
N SER A 444 -39.46 20.48 -18.83
CA SER A 444 -39.52 19.04 -19.07
C SER A 444 -38.26 18.51 -19.76
N LYS A 445 -37.79 19.18 -20.82
CA LYS A 445 -36.55 18.81 -21.54
C LYS A 445 -35.31 18.92 -20.65
N LYS A 446 -35.25 19.95 -19.80
CA LYS A 446 -34.14 20.14 -18.85
C LYS A 446 -34.09 19.00 -17.83
N THR A 447 -35.24 18.64 -17.25
CA THR A 447 -35.35 17.52 -16.32
C THR A 447 -34.96 16.19 -16.98
N GLU A 448 -35.43 15.95 -18.20
CA GLU A 448 -35.07 14.75 -18.98
C GLU A 448 -33.56 14.68 -19.25
N LYS A 449 -32.96 15.77 -19.72
CA LYS A 449 -31.52 15.82 -20.01
C LYS A 449 -30.68 15.69 -18.74
N MET A 450 -31.13 16.27 -17.63
CA MET A 450 -30.46 16.10 -16.34
C MET A 450 -30.53 14.66 -15.84
N ALA A 451 -31.65 13.96 -16.04
CA ALA A 451 -31.76 12.54 -15.71
C ALA A 451 -30.83 11.68 -16.60
N GLN A 452 -30.74 11.99 -17.89
CA GLN A 452 -29.78 11.34 -18.80
C GLN A 452 -28.33 11.57 -18.36
N TYR A 453 -27.98 12.80 -17.98
CA TYR A 453 -26.66 13.13 -17.45
C TYR A 453 -26.34 12.32 -16.18
N LYS A 454 -27.27 12.29 -15.21
CA LYS A 454 -27.09 11.52 -13.96
C LYS A 454 -26.88 10.03 -14.24
N ALA A 455 -27.61 9.45 -15.19
CA ALA A 455 -27.44 8.05 -15.57
C ALA A 455 -26.05 7.78 -16.18
N VAL A 456 -25.57 8.66 -17.06
CA VAL A 456 -24.23 8.53 -17.66
C VAL A 456 -23.13 8.75 -16.61
N SER A 457 -23.29 9.76 -15.74
CA SER A 457 -22.36 10.06 -14.63
C SER A 457 -22.24 8.88 -13.66
N HIS A 458 -23.38 8.30 -13.26
CA HIS A 458 -23.40 7.10 -12.40
C HIS A 458 -22.64 5.94 -13.04
N ARG A 459 -22.84 5.70 -14.33
CA ARG A 459 -22.14 4.63 -15.06
C ARG A 459 -20.63 4.87 -15.13
N LEU A 460 -20.20 6.12 -15.35
CA LEU A 460 -18.78 6.50 -15.36
C LEU A 460 -18.13 6.33 -13.98
N ASN A 461 -18.79 6.80 -12.92
CA ASN A 461 -18.21 6.82 -11.57
C ASN A 461 -18.23 5.45 -10.87
N ASN A 462 -19.08 4.52 -11.31
CA ASN A 462 -19.20 3.18 -10.72
C ASN A 462 -18.75 2.07 -11.68
N GLU A 463 -19.48 1.84 -12.77
CA GLU A 463 -19.29 0.64 -13.62
C GLU A 463 -18.02 0.70 -14.46
N LEU A 464 -17.60 1.90 -14.88
CA LEU A 464 -16.46 2.13 -15.78
C LEU A 464 -15.25 2.76 -15.06
N ASN A 465 -15.26 2.79 -13.72
CA ASN A 465 -14.25 3.48 -12.94
C ASN A 465 -12.99 2.62 -12.75
N LEU A 466 -11.98 2.86 -13.57
CA LEU A 466 -10.68 2.17 -13.48
C LEU A 466 -9.87 2.55 -12.24
N SER A 467 -10.16 3.68 -11.61
CA SER A 467 -9.51 4.10 -10.35
C SER A 467 -10.10 3.41 -9.13
N HIS A 468 -11.33 2.89 -9.25
CA HIS A 468 -12.08 2.19 -8.21
C HIS A 468 -12.73 0.93 -8.80
N PRO A 469 -11.94 -0.03 -9.28
CA PRO A 469 -12.45 -1.20 -9.98
C PRO A 469 -13.35 -2.08 -9.11
N GLU A 470 -13.29 -1.94 -7.78
CA GLU A 470 -14.18 -2.58 -6.80
C GLU A 470 -15.66 -2.23 -6.98
N LEU A 471 -15.97 -1.08 -7.61
CA LEU A 471 -17.36 -0.63 -7.79
C LEU A 471 -18.10 -1.36 -8.91
N GLY A 472 -17.41 -2.04 -9.82
CA GLY A 472 -18.08 -2.80 -10.89
C GLY A 472 -17.17 -3.62 -11.81
N ILE A 473 -15.94 -3.18 -12.04
CA ILE A 473 -15.01 -3.83 -12.97
C ILE A 473 -14.59 -5.22 -12.46
N ILE A 474 -14.30 -5.36 -11.17
CA ILE A 474 -13.91 -6.64 -10.55
C ILE A 474 -15.01 -7.68 -10.71
N GLN A 475 -16.28 -7.31 -10.47
CA GLN A 475 -17.38 -8.26 -10.61
C GLN A 475 -17.52 -8.72 -12.07
N ARG A 476 -17.44 -7.78 -13.02
CA ARG A 476 -17.49 -8.11 -14.46
C ARG A 476 -16.31 -9.01 -14.87
N ALA A 477 -15.11 -8.76 -14.35
CA ALA A 477 -13.93 -9.59 -14.63
C ALA A 477 -14.08 -11.01 -14.06
N LYS A 478 -14.69 -11.17 -12.87
CA LYS A 478 -15.02 -12.47 -12.29
C LYS A 478 -16.05 -13.22 -13.14
N ASP A 479 -17.08 -12.54 -13.61
CA ASP A 479 -18.12 -13.14 -14.45
C ASP A 479 -17.57 -13.64 -15.80
N LEU A 480 -16.53 -12.97 -16.32
CA LEU A 480 -15.79 -13.39 -17.52
C LEU A 480 -14.76 -14.50 -17.25
N GLY A 481 -14.51 -14.84 -15.99
CA GLY A 481 -13.49 -15.83 -15.59
C GLY A 481 -12.05 -15.37 -15.80
N ILE A 482 -11.82 -14.06 -15.96
CA ILE A 482 -10.49 -13.46 -16.16
C ILE A 482 -9.73 -13.38 -14.84
N ILE A 483 -10.45 -13.07 -13.76
CA ILE A 483 -9.88 -12.96 -12.41
C ILE A 483 -10.59 -13.94 -11.49
N ASP A 484 -9.85 -14.47 -10.54
CA ASP A 484 -10.30 -15.48 -9.58
C ASP A 484 -10.44 -14.88 -8.17
N GLU A 485 -9.33 -14.80 -7.45
CA GLU A 485 -9.27 -14.45 -6.04
C GLU A 485 -8.37 -13.23 -5.80
N PRO A 486 -8.59 -12.47 -4.72
CA PRO A 486 -7.77 -11.31 -4.42
C PRO A 486 -6.35 -11.70 -3.97
N TYR A 487 -5.46 -10.73 -4.15
CA TYR A 487 -4.21 -10.65 -3.42
C TYR A 487 -4.45 -9.90 -2.11
N LEU A 488 -4.16 -10.53 -0.98
CA LEU A 488 -4.37 -10.00 0.35
C LEU A 488 -3.11 -9.27 0.82
N LEU A 489 -3.26 -8.05 1.34
CA LEU A 489 -2.18 -7.35 2.03
C LEU A 489 -1.84 -8.11 3.32
N THR A 490 -0.61 -8.59 3.43
CA THR A 490 -0.13 -9.37 4.59
C THR A 490 0.84 -8.59 5.46
N SER A 491 1.61 -7.67 4.88
CA SER A 491 2.46 -6.75 5.64
C SER A 491 2.45 -5.35 5.05
N ALA A 492 2.45 -4.36 5.93
CA ALA A 492 2.66 -2.95 5.58
C ALA A 492 3.80 -2.41 6.45
N VAL A 493 4.96 -2.21 5.84
CA VAL A 493 6.14 -1.65 6.50
C VAL A 493 6.16 -0.15 6.26
N ILE A 494 6.01 0.63 7.33
CA ILE A 494 6.10 2.09 7.27
C ILE A 494 7.56 2.52 7.45
N SER A 495 8.27 1.86 8.35
CA SER A 495 9.72 1.94 8.51
C SER A 495 10.25 0.66 9.13
N ALA A 496 11.57 0.50 9.16
CA ALA A 496 12.22 -0.65 9.82
C ALA A 496 11.80 -0.87 11.29
N SER A 497 11.35 0.18 11.97
CA SER A 497 10.88 0.15 13.37
C SER A 497 9.37 0.21 13.50
N ASN A 498 8.60 0.43 12.43
CA ASN A 498 7.16 0.65 12.48
C ASN A 498 6.48 -0.10 11.33
N TYR A 499 5.81 -1.20 11.64
CA TYR A 499 5.18 -2.02 10.60
C TYR A 499 4.01 -2.83 11.13
N PHE A 500 3.18 -3.28 10.19
CA PHE A 500 1.99 -4.08 10.43
C PHE A 500 2.14 -5.44 9.78
N ILE A 501 1.69 -6.48 10.47
CA ILE A 501 1.63 -7.86 9.96
C ILE A 501 0.26 -8.48 10.20
N ARG A 502 -0.20 -9.26 9.23
CA ARG A 502 -1.44 -10.02 9.28
C ARG A 502 -1.12 -11.49 9.50
N GLN A 503 -1.63 -12.08 10.58
CA GLN A 503 -1.56 -13.53 10.80
C GLN A 503 -2.57 -14.26 9.89
N ASN A 504 -2.40 -15.58 9.73
CA ASN A 504 -3.24 -16.40 8.83
C ASN A 504 -4.70 -16.45 9.27
N ASN A 505 -4.97 -16.23 10.57
CA ASN A 505 -6.32 -16.05 11.12
C ASN A 505 -6.98 -14.71 10.76
N GLY A 506 -6.28 -13.83 10.03
CA GLY A 506 -6.74 -12.50 9.60
C GLY A 506 -6.52 -11.38 10.62
N GLN A 507 -5.99 -11.67 11.82
CA GLN A 507 -5.71 -10.67 12.84
C GLN A 507 -4.47 -9.84 12.48
N TRP A 508 -4.62 -8.52 12.56
CA TRP A 508 -3.51 -7.58 12.38
C TRP A 508 -2.79 -7.30 13.71
N TYR A 509 -1.47 -7.15 13.61
CA TYR A 509 -0.60 -6.70 14.69
C TYR A 509 0.24 -5.53 14.22
N HIS A 510 0.43 -4.56 15.11
CA HIS A 510 1.29 -3.41 14.94
C HIS A 510 2.55 -3.61 15.77
N ALA A 511 3.72 -3.56 15.13
CA ALA A 511 5.01 -3.66 15.76
C ALA A 511 5.71 -2.30 15.71
N VAL A 512 6.06 -1.76 16.87
CA VAL A 512 6.72 -0.45 17.01
C VAL A 512 7.97 -0.57 17.88
N GLY A 513 9.12 -0.21 17.33
CA GLY A 513 10.36 0.01 18.06
C GLY A 513 10.46 1.45 18.56
N ARG A 514 10.87 1.66 19.80
CA ARG A 514 11.09 3.01 20.34
C ARG A 514 12.53 3.44 20.06
N SER A 515 12.73 4.68 19.63
CA SER A 515 14.00 5.19 19.06
C SER A 515 15.23 5.13 19.97
N ASN A 516 15.10 4.75 21.24
CA ASN A 516 16.20 4.64 22.21
C ASN A 516 16.11 3.40 23.12
N SER A 517 15.22 2.45 22.83
CA SER A 517 15.12 1.22 23.62
C SER A 517 15.32 -0.01 22.76
N GLU A 518 15.89 -1.05 23.36
CA GLU A 518 15.97 -2.38 22.75
C GLU A 518 14.60 -3.08 22.67
N HIS A 519 13.50 -2.36 22.89
CA HIS A 519 12.16 -2.93 23.05
C HIS A 519 11.29 -2.66 21.82
N MET A 520 10.70 -3.76 21.32
CA MET A 520 9.61 -3.74 20.35
C MET A 520 8.29 -3.90 21.10
N ASP A 521 7.36 -2.99 20.91
CA ASP A 521 5.97 -3.11 21.36
C ASP A 521 5.14 -3.78 20.26
N VAL A 522 4.32 -4.76 20.65
CA VAL A 522 3.45 -5.50 19.73
C VAL A 522 2.02 -5.38 20.24
N THR A 523 1.14 -4.82 19.43
CA THR A 523 -0.26 -4.59 19.78
C THR A 523 -1.18 -5.15 18.71
N LYS A 524 -2.32 -5.73 19.12
CA LYS A 524 -3.38 -6.12 18.17
C LYS A 524 -4.02 -4.86 17.63
N THR A 525 -4.28 -4.84 16.33
CA THR A 525 -4.90 -3.70 15.65
C THR A 525 -5.96 -4.18 14.66
N ASP A 526 -6.72 -3.25 14.10
CA ASP A 526 -7.71 -3.54 13.07
C ASP A 526 -7.24 -3.10 11.67
N ALA A 527 -7.93 -3.62 10.67
CA ALA A 527 -7.72 -3.31 9.27
C ALA A 527 -7.81 -1.79 8.97
N SER A 528 -8.71 -1.08 9.65
CA SER A 528 -8.93 0.36 9.42
C SER A 528 -7.74 1.20 9.88
N THR A 529 -7.11 0.79 10.98
CA THR A 529 -5.92 1.44 11.54
C THR A 529 -4.73 1.25 10.61
N VAL A 530 -4.60 0.09 9.97
CA VAL A 530 -3.56 -0.16 8.96
C VAL A 530 -3.74 0.79 7.78
N SER A 531 -4.93 0.84 7.17
CA SER A 531 -5.20 1.75 6.04
C SER A 531 -5.00 3.22 6.40
N ASN A 532 -5.45 3.64 7.59
CA ASN A 532 -5.25 5.01 8.07
C ASN A 532 -3.77 5.33 8.30
N ALA A 533 -2.99 4.38 8.83
CA ALA A 533 -1.55 4.55 9.03
C ALA A 533 -0.83 4.69 7.68
N ILE A 534 -1.18 3.89 6.67
CA ILE A 534 -0.60 4.00 5.33
C ILE A 534 -0.91 5.36 4.71
N ARG A 535 -2.18 5.79 4.75
CA ARG A 535 -2.59 7.11 4.26
C ARG A 535 -1.87 8.24 4.98
N LEU A 536 -1.65 8.12 6.29
CA LEU A 536 -0.94 9.15 7.07
C LEU A 536 0.52 9.28 6.63
N HIS A 537 1.22 8.16 6.41
CA HIS A 537 2.65 8.14 6.07
C HIS A 537 2.92 8.32 4.56
N THR A 538 1.89 8.47 3.76
CA THR A 538 1.98 8.76 2.32
C THR A 538 1.43 10.15 1.96
N ARG A 539 1.15 11.00 2.97
CA ARG A 539 0.75 12.41 2.73
C ARG A 539 1.90 13.28 2.23
N SER A 540 3.11 12.88 2.54
CA SER A 540 4.36 13.47 2.09
C SER A 540 5.30 12.34 1.72
N ALA A 541 6.35 12.66 0.95
CA ALA A 541 7.45 11.74 0.76
C ALA A 541 8.00 11.29 2.14
N SER A 542 8.42 10.03 2.23
CA SER A 542 8.90 9.41 3.47
C SER A 542 10.42 9.35 3.47
N GLU A 543 11.07 9.53 4.63
CA GLU A 543 12.53 9.39 4.76
C GLU A 543 13.01 7.93 4.70
N SER A 544 12.09 6.98 4.91
CA SER A 544 12.34 5.55 4.79
C SER A 544 11.40 4.91 3.77
N PRO A 545 11.83 3.88 3.03
CA PRO A 545 10.96 3.22 2.07
C PRO A 545 9.77 2.59 2.75
N LEU A 546 8.60 2.65 2.12
CA LEU A 546 7.44 1.89 2.54
C LEU A 546 7.40 0.59 1.72
N MET A 547 7.13 -0.54 2.37
CA MET A 547 7.09 -1.85 1.71
C MET A 547 5.78 -2.58 2.01
N PHE A 548 5.04 -2.91 0.97
CA PHE A 548 3.78 -3.64 1.04
C PHE A 548 3.95 -5.02 0.40
N THR A 549 3.55 -6.07 1.13
CA THR A 549 3.55 -7.43 0.59
C THR A 549 2.12 -7.94 0.45
N TYR A 550 1.84 -8.47 -0.73
CA TYR A 550 0.56 -9.02 -1.13
C TYR A 550 0.72 -10.49 -1.47
N PHE A 551 -0.18 -11.34 -0.96
CA PHE A 551 -0.20 -12.77 -1.28
C PHE A 551 -1.52 -13.14 -1.92
N LYS A 552 -1.47 -13.91 -3.00
CA LYS A 552 -2.65 -14.54 -3.58
C LYS A 552 -3.32 -15.42 -2.53
N SER A 553 -4.64 -15.27 -2.32
CA SER A 553 -5.32 -15.89 -1.18
C SER A 553 -5.13 -17.42 -1.08
N SER A 554 -5.09 -18.16 -2.19
CA SER A 554 -4.86 -19.61 -2.18
C SER A 554 -3.41 -20.03 -1.92
N ALA A 555 -2.46 -19.12 -2.07
CA ALA A 555 -1.04 -19.40 -1.90
C ALA A 555 -0.54 -19.24 -0.45
N ILE A 556 -1.38 -18.69 0.43
CA ILE A 556 -1.06 -18.60 1.86
C ILE A 556 -1.22 -19.98 2.50
N ASP A 557 -0.19 -20.46 3.17
CA ASP A 557 -0.17 -21.75 3.83
C ASP A 557 -1.22 -21.83 4.94
N THR A 558 -1.89 -22.97 5.00
CA THR A 558 -2.75 -23.30 6.14
C THR A 558 -1.90 -23.64 7.35
N GLU A 559 -2.38 -23.34 8.56
CA GLU A 559 -1.69 -23.69 9.82
C GLU A 559 -1.33 -25.18 9.91
N ALA A 560 -2.17 -26.05 9.34
CA ALA A 560 -1.92 -27.49 9.30
C ALA A 560 -0.70 -27.83 8.43
N LEU A 561 -0.58 -27.24 7.24
CA LEU A 561 0.55 -27.44 6.34
C LEU A 561 1.86 -26.93 6.95
N VAL A 562 1.82 -25.73 7.56
CA VAL A 562 3.00 -25.17 8.23
C VAL A 562 3.46 -26.06 9.37
N LYS A 563 2.52 -26.51 10.22
CA LYS A 563 2.84 -27.40 11.34
C LYS A 563 3.43 -28.72 10.84
N GLU A 564 2.85 -29.30 9.80
CA GLU A 564 3.37 -30.51 9.17
C GLU A 564 4.79 -30.31 8.64
N ALA A 565 5.07 -29.20 7.96
CA ALA A 565 6.41 -28.89 7.44
C ALA A 565 7.45 -28.74 8.56
N VAL A 566 7.10 -28.06 9.66
CA VAL A 566 7.99 -27.92 10.85
C VAL A 566 8.21 -29.28 11.53
N GLU A 567 7.18 -30.13 11.62
CA GLU A 567 7.31 -31.46 12.25
C GLU A 567 8.15 -32.44 11.41
N HIS A 568 8.11 -32.34 10.09
CA HIS A 568 8.91 -33.16 9.18
C HIS A 568 10.37 -32.72 9.09
N ASN A 569 10.66 -31.42 9.24
CA ASN A 569 12.02 -30.89 9.20
C ASN A 569 12.71 -31.07 10.57
N LYS A 570 13.62 -32.06 10.66
CA LYS A 570 14.31 -32.41 11.91
C LYS A 570 15.14 -31.26 12.45
N GLY A 571 15.86 -30.54 11.59
CA GLY A 571 16.69 -29.40 11.97
C GLY A 571 15.88 -28.27 12.59
N ALA A 572 14.77 -27.89 11.95
CA ALA A 572 13.87 -26.84 12.42
C ALA A 572 13.22 -27.22 13.77
N LYS A 573 12.71 -28.44 13.88
CA LYS A 573 12.10 -28.94 15.12
C LYS A 573 13.07 -28.90 16.29
N LEU A 574 14.27 -29.49 16.11
CA LEU A 574 15.30 -29.52 17.16
C LEU A 574 15.69 -28.11 17.59
N PHE A 575 15.86 -27.20 16.64
CA PHE A 575 16.22 -25.82 16.92
C PHE A 575 15.15 -25.09 17.73
N ALA A 576 13.88 -25.24 17.37
CA ALA A 576 12.77 -24.63 18.11
C ALA A 576 12.65 -25.18 19.54
N GLU A 577 12.85 -26.48 19.74
CA GLU A 577 12.87 -27.11 21.07
C GLU A 577 14.01 -26.55 21.94
N GLN A 578 15.23 -26.43 21.38
CA GLN A 578 16.39 -25.87 22.07
C GLN A 578 16.22 -24.39 22.42
N ASP A 579 15.64 -23.60 21.51
CA ASP A 579 15.33 -22.19 21.74
C ASP A 579 14.33 -22.04 22.89
N GLN A 580 13.29 -22.87 22.89
CA GLN A 580 12.27 -22.83 23.93
C GLN A 580 12.80 -23.33 25.29
N GLU A 581 13.66 -24.36 25.30
CA GLU A 581 14.32 -24.84 26.53
C GLU A 581 15.20 -23.76 27.16
N HIS A 582 15.95 -23.02 26.34
CA HIS A 582 16.75 -21.90 26.83
C HIS A 582 15.87 -20.80 27.44
N ILE A 583 14.78 -20.44 26.76
CA ILE A 583 13.81 -19.45 27.27
C ILE A 583 13.19 -19.92 28.61
N ASN A 584 12.84 -21.20 28.72
CA ASN A 584 12.30 -21.78 29.95
C ASN A 584 13.33 -21.75 31.08
N THR A 585 14.59 -22.06 30.79
CA THR A 585 15.69 -22.03 31.77
C THR A 585 15.94 -20.61 32.28
N MET A 586 15.93 -19.61 31.40
CA MET A 586 16.03 -18.21 31.80
C MET A 586 14.89 -17.79 32.73
N SER A 587 13.67 -18.31 32.48
CA SER A 587 12.50 -18.02 33.32
C SER A 587 12.56 -18.73 34.68
N ALA A 588 13.06 -19.96 34.73
CA ALA A 588 13.13 -20.79 35.94
C ALA A 588 14.28 -20.40 36.89
N THR A 589 15.43 -19.98 36.34
CA THR A 589 16.60 -19.53 37.13
C THR A 589 16.26 -18.30 37.99
N GLU A 590 15.25 -17.51 37.61
CA GLU A 590 14.75 -16.41 38.45
C GLU A 590 13.80 -16.85 39.57
N GLU A 591 12.98 -17.90 39.37
CA GLU A 591 12.11 -18.43 40.43
C GLU A 591 12.92 -19.05 41.58
N GLU A 592 14.04 -19.73 41.29
CA GLU A 592 14.93 -20.30 42.32
C GLU A 592 15.70 -19.21 43.09
N ASN A 593 16.17 -18.15 42.42
CA ASN A 593 16.82 -17.01 43.08
C ASN A 593 15.86 -16.19 43.98
N LEU A 594 14.55 -16.39 43.87
CA LEU A 594 13.53 -15.80 44.75
C LEU A 594 13.20 -16.67 45.98
N ILE A 595 13.59 -17.95 45.99
CA ILE A 595 13.38 -18.85 47.13
C ILE A 595 14.57 -18.75 48.13
N ASP A 596 15.74 -18.32 47.64
CA ASP A 596 16.98 -18.16 48.42
C ASP A 596 17.26 -16.71 48.90
N LEU A 597 16.28 -15.81 48.79
CA LEU A 597 16.24 -14.46 49.39
C LEU A 597 15.09 -14.36 50.40
#